data_AF-A0A834D468-F1
#
_entry.id   AF-A0A834D468-F1
#
_cell.length_a   1.000
_cell.length_b   1.000
_cell.length_c   1.000
_cell.angle_alpha   90.00
_cell.angle_beta   90.00
_cell.angle_gamma   90.00
#
_symmetry.space_group_name_H-M   'P 1'
#
loop_
_entity.id
_entity.type
_entity.pdbx_description
1 polymer ?
#
loop_
_entity_poly.entity_id
_entity_poly.type
_entity_poly.pdbx_seq_one_letter_code
_entity_poly.pdbx_strand_id
1 'polypeptide(L)'
;MQRSLALSKSYVRPWNQIQKLPRSSHEVFISHRGIDTRRNLAGLLYDHLFRLRLRPFLDCRNLKPGDRLFEKIDTAVRDCKVGVAVFSPRYCESYFCLRELARMMEYKKRVIPIFCDVKPSQLRFEDNGSPIPEKEIEGFRMALEEAKYTVGLTFDTSKGNWSEFLESASDAIIENLIEVDREGLEIIKSPKQRFDAFVFTSSADGTIKVWRRELQNQALPGSGFVETGKCDDSVSRKQIVSRCIMQILRCAGEILGMQEEVE
;
A
#
# COMPACT_ATOMS: atom_id res chain seq x y z
N MET A 1 -17.02 -36.46 18.00
CA MET A 1 -16.82 -35.39 19.00
C MET A 1 -15.44 -34.79 18.78
N GLN A 2 -15.35 -33.73 17.98
CA GLN A 2 -14.13 -32.93 17.87
C GLN A 2 -14.40 -31.57 18.49
N ARG A 3 -13.48 -31.18 19.38
CA ARG A 3 -13.60 -30.08 20.32
C ARG A 3 -13.53 -28.74 19.58
N SER A 4 -14.57 -27.94 19.82
CA SER A 4 -14.57 -26.48 19.76
C SER A 4 -13.28 -25.88 20.34
N LEU A 5 -12.58 -25.09 19.55
CA LEU A 5 -11.72 -24.01 20.04
C LEU A 5 -12.41 -22.69 19.70
N ALA A 6 -13.40 -22.34 20.53
CA ALA A 6 -13.86 -20.97 20.66
C ALA A 6 -12.71 -20.14 21.25
N LEU A 7 -11.88 -19.55 20.40
CA LEU A 7 -11.02 -18.46 20.81
C LEU A 7 -11.87 -17.18 20.78
N SER A 8 -12.48 -16.87 21.92
CA SER A 8 -12.95 -15.53 22.22
C SER A 8 -11.74 -14.59 22.26
N LYS A 9 -11.25 -14.14 21.09
CA LYS A 9 -10.35 -12.99 21.03
C LYS A 9 -11.20 -11.76 21.33
N SER A 10 -11.24 -11.42 22.61
CA SER A 10 -11.69 -10.12 23.06
C SER A 10 -10.83 -9.07 22.34
N TYR A 11 -11.38 -8.47 21.30
CA TYR A 11 -10.80 -7.35 20.56
C TYR A 11 -10.75 -6.11 21.45
N VAL A 12 -9.89 -6.15 22.47
CA VAL A 12 -9.48 -4.98 23.22
C VAL A 12 -8.27 -4.42 22.48
N ARG A 13 -8.52 -3.49 21.54
CA ARG A 13 -7.46 -2.57 21.11
C ARG A 13 -6.87 -1.96 22.39
N PRO A 14 -5.54 -2.02 22.63
CA PRO A 14 -4.94 -1.28 23.72
C PRO A 14 -5.06 0.22 23.39
N TRP A 15 -6.19 0.82 23.77
CA TRP A 15 -6.59 2.20 23.48
C TRP A 15 -5.51 3.22 23.89
N ASN A 16 -4.63 2.85 24.82
CA ASN A 16 -3.61 3.70 25.41
C ASN A 16 -2.39 3.95 24.51
N GLN A 17 -2.11 3.07 23.52
CA GLN A 17 -0.94 3.24 22.65
C GLN A 17 -1.25 3.99 21.33
N ILE A 18 -2.49 3.93 20.83
CA ILE A 18 -2.91 4.51 19.54
C ILE A 18 -3.20 6.02 19.63
N GLN A 19 -3.43 6.57 20.85
CA GLN A 19 -3.72 7.99 21.05
C GLN A 19 -2.57 8.95 20.70
N LYS A 20 -1.35 8.45 20.47
CA LYS A 20 -0.17 9.29 20.18
C LYS A 20 0.05 9.60 18.70
N LEU A 21 -0.69 8.97 17.77
CA LEU A 21 -0.56 9.25 16.34
C LEU A 21 -1.67 10.23 15.88
N PRO A 22 -1.37 11.17 14.97
CA PRO A 22 -2.40 11.99 14.35
C PRO A 22 -3.43 11.05 13.70
N ARG A 23 -4.67 11.10 14.18
CA ARG A 23 -5.75 10.24 13.69
C ARG A 23 -6.05 10.63 12.25
N SER A 24 -5.75 9.74 11.29
CA SER A 24 -6.23 9.90 9.91
C SER A 24 -7.75 10.02 9.91
N SER A 25 -8.29 10.80 8.98
CA SER A 25 -9.75 10.98 8.84
C SER A 25 -10.46 9.63 8.63
N HIS A 26 -9.81 8.73 7.89
CA HIS A 26 -10.27 7.37 7.61
C HIS A 26 -9.10 6.39 7.72
N GLU A 27 -9.34 5.23 8.33
CA GLU A 27 -8.33 4.18 8.53
C GLU A 27 -8.41 3.11 7.45
N VAL A 28 -9.62 2.85 6.95
CA VAL A 28 -9.92 1.82 5.96
C VAL A 28 -10.61 2.47 4.77
N PHE A 29 -10.14 2.24 3.55
CA PHE A 29 -10.83 2.65 2.33
C PHE A 29 -11.45 1.42 1.66
N ILE A 30 -12.74 1.46 1.33
CA ILE A 30 -13.43 0.35 0.67
C ILE A 30 -13.72 0.77 -0.78
N SER A 31 -12.96 0.21 -1.73
CA SER A 31 -13.27 0.31 -3.15
C SER A 31 -14.26 -0.78 -3.54
N HIS A 32 -15.34 -0.38 -4.21
CA HIS A 32 -16.41 -1.29 -4.58
C HIS A 32 -17.13 -0.85 -5.84
N ARG A 33 -17.73 -1.81 -6.55
CA ARG A 33 -18.67 -1.50 -7.62
C ARG A 33 -20.06 -1.32 -7.05
N GLY A 34 -20.50 -0.07 -6.90
CA GLY A 34 -21.80 0.26 -6.32
C GLY A 34 -22.97 -0.52 -6.93
N ILE A 35 -23.06 -0.63 -8.26
CA ILE A 35 -24.19 -1.33 -8.89
C ILE A 35 -24.25 -2.84 -8.55
N ASP A 36 -23.13 -3.44 -8.14
CA ASP A 36 -23.07 -4.87 -7.77
C ASP A 36 -23.24 -5.09 -6.27
N THR A 37 -22.86 -4.11 -5.43
CA THR A 37 -22.62 -4.34 -4.00
C THR A 37 -23.31 -3.34 -3.06
N ARG A 38 -24.01 -2.32 -3.59
CA ARG A 38 -24.59 -1.19 -2.81
C ARG A 38 -25.66 -1.57 -1.78
N ARG A 39 -26.20 -2.79 -1.79
CA ARG A 39 -27.16 -3.27 -0.76
C ARG A 39 -26.71 -4.57 -0.05
N ASN A 40 -25.46 -4.97 -0.24
CA ASN A 40 -25.02 -6.34 0.06
C ASN A 40 -23.72 -6.27 0.90
N LEU A 41 -22.59 -6.66 0.30
CA LEU A 41 -21.33 -6.88 0.99
C LEU A 41 -20.64 -5.59 1.47
N ALA A 42 -20.38 -4.63 0.59
CA ALA A 42 -19.60 -3.43 0.95
C ALA A 42 -20.30 -2.60 2.04
N GLY A 43 -21.63 -2.49 1.97
CA GLY A 43 -22.43 -1.82 3.00
C GLY A 43 -22.40 -2.54 4.34
N LEU A 44 -22.59 -3.86 4.36
CA LEU A 44 -22.53 -4.65 5.60
C LEU A 44 -21.14 -4.63 6.23
N LEU A 45 -20.08 -4.71 5.42
CA LEU A 45 -18.71 -4.60 5.89
C LEU A 45 -18.45 -3.21 6.50
N TYR A 46 -18.88 -2.14 5.83
CA TYR A 46 -18.79 -0.78 6.37
C TYR A 46 -19.47 -0.67 7.74
N ASP A 47 -20.73 -1.13 7.85
CA ASP A 47 -21.50 -1.06 9.09
C ASP A 47 -20.89 -1.94 10.20
N HIS A 48 -20.27 -3.06 9.85
CA HIS A 48 -19.55 -3.93 10.77
C HIS A 48 -18.27 -3.26 11.30
N LEU A 49 -17.41 -2.74 10.42
CA LEU A 49 -16.18 -2.04 10.80
C LEU A 49 -16.49 -0.80 11.66
N PHE A 50 -17.54 -0.05 11.32
CA PHE A 50 -17.99 1.10 12.11
C PHE A 50 -18.39 0.69 13.54
N ARG A 51 -19.11 -0.43 13.70
CA ARG A 51 -19.45 -0.98 15.03
C ARG A 51 -18.21 -1.38 15.83
N LEU A 52 -17.15 -1.83 15.16
CA LEU A 52 -15.84 -2.11 15.76
C LEU A 52 -15.00 -0.85 16.05
N ARG A 53 -15.60 0.35 15.94
CA ARG A 53 -14.97 1.66 16.20
C ARG A 53 -13.81 1.99 15.24
N LEU A 54 -13.80 1.38 14.06
CA LEU A 54 -12.92 1.78 12.96
C LEU A 54 -13.50 2.97 12.21
N ARG A 55 -12.66 3.65 11.43
CA ARG A 55 -13.07 4.75 10.54
C ARG A 55 -13.04 4.31 9.07
N PRO A 56 -14.04 3.54 8.58
CA PRO A 56 -14.11 3.18 7.17
C PRO A 56 -14.57 4.37 6.31
N PHE A 57 -14.06 4.42 5.08
CA PHE A 57 -14.57 5.25 4.00
C PHE A 57 -15.19 4.36 2.94
N LEU A 58 -16.46 4.63 2.61
CA LEU A 58 -17.20 4.03 1.51
C LEU A 58 -17.88 5.16 0.74
N ASP A 59 -17.54 5.32 -0.54
CA ASP A 59 -17.99 6.43 -1.38
C ASP A 59 -19.50 6.69 -1.29
N CYS A 60 -20.34 5.64 -1.39
CA CYS A 60 -21.79 5.75 -1.33
C CYS A 60 -22.37 6.13 0.06
N ARG A 61 -21.55 6.11 1.12
CA ARG A 61 -21.91 6.52 2.49
C ARG A 61 -21.27 7.84 2.90
N ASN A 62 -20.04 8.11 2.46
CA ASN A 62 -19.22 9.22 2.93
C ASN A 62 -19.26 10.46 2.01
N LEU A 63 -19.69 10.31 0.75
CA LEU A 63 -19.87 11.43 -0.17
C LEU A 63 -21.22 12.12 0.06
N LYS A 64 -21.21 13.45 0.08
CA LYS A 64 -22.36 14.33 0.22
C LYS A 64 -22.63 15.05 -1.11
N PRO A 65 -23.88 15.46 -1.38
CA PRO A 65 -24.17 16.35 -2.49
C PRO A 65 -23.28 17.60 -2.46
N GLY A 66 -22.64 17.92 -3.58
CA GLY A 66 -21.72 19.06 -3.70
C GLY A 66 -20.25 18.74 -3.43
N ASP A 67 -19.91 17.52 -2.97
CA ASP A 67 -18.51 17.11 -2.86
C ASP A 67 -17.85 16.98 -4.24
N ARG A 68 -16.58 17.39 -4.32
CA ARG A 68 -15.73 17.10 -5.47
C ARG A 68 -15.30 15.64 -5.41
N LEU A 69 -16.02 14.79 -6.15
CA LEU A 69 -15.89 13.33 -6.15
C LEU A 69 -14.43 12.85 -6.13
N PHE A 70 -13.65 13.31 -7.11
CA PHE A 70 -12.26 12.88 -7.27
C PHE A 70 -11.37 13.34 -6.12
N GLU A 71 -11.45 14.60 -5.71
CA GLU A 71 -10.61 15.13 -4.63
C GLU A 71 -10.86 14.42 -3.31
N LYS A 72 -12.12 14.13 -2.99
CA LYS A 72 -12.50 13.49 -1.73
C LYS A 72 -12.11 12.01 -1.70
N ILE A 73 -12.32 11.29 -2.80
CA ILE A 73 -11.88 9.90 -2.93
C ILE A 73 -10.36 9.82 -2.88
N ASP A 74 -9.63 10.60 -3.68
CA ASP A 74 -8.16 10.57 -3.70
C ASP A 74 -7.58 10.93 -2.31
N THR A 75 -8.19 11.88 -1.60
CA THR A 75 -7.79 12.19 -0.22
C THR A 75 -8.05 11.02 0.71
N ALA A 76 -9.21 10.36 0.62
CA ALA A 76 -9.53 9.20 1.45
C ALA A 76 -8.59 8.02 1.17
N VAL A 77 -8.27 7.75 -0.11
CA VAL A 77 -7.30 6.72 -0.51
C VAL A 77 -5.90 7.07 -0.01
N ARG A 78 -5.47 8.33 -0.10
CA ARG A 78 -4.15 8.76 0.38
C ARG A 78 -4.04 8.67 1.90
N ASP A 79 -5.10 9.02 2.62
CA ASP A 79 -5.08 9.11 4.08
C ASP A 79 -5.38 7.76 4.77
N CYS A 80 -5.94 6.79 4.05
CA CYS A 80 -6.20 5.46 4.62
C CYS A 80 -4.90 4.72 4.92
N LYS A 81 -4.98 3.77 5.85
CA LYS A 81 -3.89 2.85 6.19
C LYS A 81 -4.02 1.55 5.41
N VAL A 82 -5.25 1.03 5.34
CA VAL A 82 -5.60 -0.22 4.66
C VAL A 82 -6.64 0.07 3.58
N GLY A 83 -6.40 -0.48 2.39
CA GLY A 83 -7.36 -0.52 1.30
C GLY A 83 -8.07 -1.88 1.27
N VAL A 84 -9.36 -1.89 0.98
CA VAL A 84 -10.16 -3.10 0.73
C VAL A 84 -10.73 -2.99 -0.66
N ALA A 85 -10.39 -3.92 -1.55
CA ALA A 85 -10.92 -3.96 -2.90
C ALA A 85 -11.96 -5.08 -3.00
N VAL A 86 -13.25 -4.73 -3.05
CA VAL A 86 -14.35 -5.68 -3.21
C VAL A 86 -14.58 -5.93 -4.70
N PHE A 87 -13.85 -6.90 -5.24
CA PHE A 87 -14.02 -7.35 -6.62
C PHE A 87 -15.36 -8.07 -6.79
N SER A 88 -16.17 -7.56 -7.69
CA SER A 88 -17.48 -8.10 -8.09
C SER A 88 -17.52 -8.26 -9.62
N PRO A 89 -18.56 -8.89 -10.20
CA PRO A 89 -18.58 -9.22 -11.63
C PRO A 89 -18.31 -8.03 -12.57
N ARG A 90 -18.77 -6.82 -12.24
CA ARG A 90 -18.57 -5.61 -13.05
C ARG A 90 -17.58 -4.62 -12.44
N TYR A 91 -16.73 -5.06 -11.53
CA TYR A 91 -15.70 -4.20 -10.93
C TYR A 91 -14.72 -3.70 -11.99
N CYS A 92 -14.19 -4.61 -12.83
CA CYS A 92 -13.20 -4.29 -13.85
C CYS A 92 -13.77 -3.52 -15.04
N GLU A 93 -15.09 -3.35 -15.13
CA GLU A 93 -15.75 -2.47 -16.12
C GLU A 93 -15.78 -1.01 -15.65
N SER A 94 -15.44 -0.77 -14.37
CA SER A 94 -15.56 0.53 -13.74
C SER A 94 -14.24 1.28 -13.77
N TYR A 95 -14.15 2.30 -14.62
CA TYR A 95 -13.02 3.24 -14.61
C TYR A 95 -12.72 3.77 -13.19
N PHE A 96 -13.75 4.13 -12.43
CA PHE A 96 -13.58 4.62 -11.06
C PHE A 96 -12.96 3.57 -10.12
N CYS A 97 -13.44 2.32 -10.16
CA CYS A 97 -12.93 1.27 -9.27
C CYS A 97 -11.51 0.85 -9.65
N LEU A 98 -11.19 0.81 -10.94
CA LEU A 98 -9.82 0.54 -11.42
C LEU A 98 -8.85 1.64 -11.02
N ARG A 99 -9.28 2.90 -11.13
CA ARG A 99 -8.45 4.03 -10.72
C ARG A 99 -8.24 4.06 -9.21
N GLU A 100 -9.27 3.80 -8.41
CA GLU A 100 -9.15 3.64 -6.96
C GLU A 100 -8.15 2.54 -6.59
N LEU A 101 -8.25 1.37 -7.22
CA LEU A 101 -7.30 0.27 -7.03
C LEU A 101 -5.87 0.69 -7.38
N ALA A 102 -5.67 1.30 -8.55
CA ALA A 102 -4.37 1.78 -8.98
C ALA A 102 -3.79 2.84 -8.04
N ARG A 103 -4.62 3.75 -7.51
CA ARG A 103 -4.19 4.74 -6.50
C ARG A 103 -3.81 4.10 -5.17
N MET A 104 -4.54 3.08 -4.72
CA MET A 104 -4.16 2.33 -3.51
C MET A 104 -2.77 1.69 -3.66
N MET A 105 -2.50 1.08 -4.82
CA MET A 105 -1.17 0.49 -5.11
C MET A 105 -0.08 1.56 -5.26
N GLU A 106 -0.37 2.67 -5.96
CA GLU A 106 0.55 3.81 -6.13
C GLU A 106 0.99 4.39 -4.78
N TYR A 107 0.05 4.56 -3.85
CA TYR A 107 0.33 5.02 -2.49
C TYR A 107 0.82 3.91 -1.56
N LYS A 108 1.13 2.72 -2.09
CA LYS A 108 1.65 1.56 -1.35
C LYS A 108 0.79 1.21 -0.15
N LYS A 109 -0.53 1.31 -0.32
CA LYS A 109 -1.48 0.89 0.71
C LYS A 109 -1.45 -0.61 0.82
N ARG A 110 -1.62 -1.13 2.03
CA ARG A 110 -1.90 -2.55 2.21
C ARG A 110 -3.31 -2.82 1.68
N VAL A 111 -3.40 -3.53 0.55
CA VAL A 111 -4.68 -3.85 -0.09
C VAL A 111 -5.10 -5.26 0.29
N ILE A 112 -6.34 -5.39 0.76
CA ILE A 112 -6.99 -6.66 1.05
C ILE A 112 -8.02 -6.92 -0.07
N PRO A 113 -7.74 -7.85 -0.99
CA PRO A 113 -8.69 -8.21 -2.03
C PRO A 113 -9.81 -9.11 -1.46
N ILE A 114 -11.05 -8.76 -1.77
CA ILE A 114 -12.24 -9.56 -1.49
C ILE A 114 -12.88 -9.92 -2.83
N PHE A 115 -12.90 -11.20 -3.16
CA PHE A 115 -13.46 -11.74 -4.41
C PHE A 115 -14.91 -12.19 -4.16
N CYS A 116 -15.86 -11.32 -4.49
CA CYS A 116 -17.30 -11.52 -4.34
C CYS A 116 -17.91 -12.05 -5.64
N ASP A 117 -18.31 -13.33 -5.65
CA ASP A 117 -18.89 -14.01 -6.83
C ASP A 117 -18.00 -13.99 -8.08
N VAL A 118 -16.69 -13.78 -7.88
CA VAL A 118 -15.67 -13.77 -8.94
C VAL A 118 -14.44 -14.55 -8.50
N LYS A 119 -13.66 -15.04 -9.46
CA LYS A 119 -12.35 -15.65 -9.26
C LYS A 119 -11.25 -14.64 -9.60
N PRO A 120 -10.08 -14.73 -8.97
CA PRO A 120 -8.93 -13.88 -9.32
C PRO A 120 -8.59 -13.92 -10.82
N SER A 121 -8.69 -15.09 -11.46
CA SER A 121 -8.44 -15.26 -12.89
C SER A 121 -9.40 -14.47 -13.81
N GLN A 122 -10.55 -14.05 -13.30
CA GLN A 122 -11.52 -13.24 -14.04
C GLN A 122 -11.21 -11.73 -13.99
N LEU A 123 -10.24 -11.31 -13.17
CA LEU A 123 -9.86 -9.91 -13.07
C LEU A 123 -9.05 -9.49 -14.31
N ARG A 124 -9.71 -8.86 -15.27
CA ARG A 124 -9.05 -8.35 -16.48
C ARG A 124 -9.60 -6.98 -16.84
N PHE A 125 -8.70 -6.05 -17.18
CA PHE A 125 -9.08 -4.80 -17.82
C PHE A 125 -9.23 -5.04 -19.32
N GLU A 126 -10.39 -4.68 -19.87
CA GLU A 126 -10.65 -4.70 -21.30
C GLU A 126 -10.61 -3.28 -21.83
N ASP A 127 -9.62 -2.99 -22.68
CA ASP A 127 -9.58 -1.71 -23.38
C ASP A 127 -10.62 -1.74 -24.50
N ASN A 128 -11.67 -0.94 -24.33
CA ASN A 128 -12.76 -0.79 -25.28
C ASN A 128 -12.56 0.40 -26.24
N GLY A 129 -11.33 0.93 -26.33
CA GLY A 129 -11.00 2.09 -27.17
C GLY A 129 -11.49 3.41 -26.56
N SER A 130 -11.80 3.44 -25.26
CA SER A 130 -12.08 4.69 -24.54
C SER A 130 -10.83 5.57 -24.52
N PRO A 131 -10.97 6.91 -24.51
CA PRO A 131 -9.85 7.85 -24.50
C PRO A 131 -9.17 7.91 -23.12
N ILE A 132 -8.63 6.77 -22.67
CA ILE A 132 -7.86 6.64 -21.43
C ILE A 132 -6.37 6.70 -21.80
N PRO A 133 -5.55 7.53 -21.12
CA PRO A 133 -4.11 7.56 -21.39
C PRO A 133 -3.46 6.18 -21.19
N GLU A 134 -2.54 5.80 -22.09
CA GLU A 134 -1.86 4.49 -22.04
C GLU A 134 -1.21 4.22 -20.67
N LYS A 135 -0.62 5.25 -20.06
CA LYS A 135 -0.03 5.15 -18.72
C LYS A 135 -1.04 4.72 -17.65
N GLU A 136 -2.28 5.18 -17.77
CA GLU A 136 -3.35 4.85 -16.83
C GLU A 136 -3.87 3.43 -17.08
N ILE A 137 -3.97 3.02 -18.35
CA ILE A 137 -4.27 1.63 -18.73
C ILE A 137 -3.24 0.65 -18.15
N GLU A 138 -1.95 0.97 -18.26
CA GLU A 138 -0.89 0.14 -17.68
C GLU A 138 -0.99 0.07 -16.16
N GLY A 139 -1.27 1.20 -15.51
CA GLY A 139 -1.54 1.23 -14.07
C GLY A 139 -2.70 0.32 -13.66
N PHE A 140 -3.78 0.28 -14.44
CA PHE A 140 -4.91 -0.62 -14.18
C PHE A 140 -4.51 -2.10 -14.32
N ARG A 141 -3.76 -2.44 -15.37
CA ARG A 141 -3.28 -3.81 -15.60
C ARG A 141 -2.39 -4.28 -14.47
N MET A 142 -1.39 -3.47 -14.09
CA MET A 142 -0.48 -3.77 -12.98
C MET A 142 -1.24 -3.95 -11.66
N ALA A 143 -2.17 -3.04 -11.34
CA ALA A 143 -2.89 -3.09 -10.08
C ALA A 143 -3.82 -4.31 -9.98
N LEU A 144 -4.48 -4.69 -11.09
CA LEU A 144 -5.26 -5.93 -11.15
C LEU A 144 -4.36 -7.16 -11.00
N GLU A 145 -3.20 -7.18 -11.66
CA GLU A 145 -2.26 -8.29 -11.58
C GLU A 145 -1.74 -8.48 -10.16
N GLU A 146 -1.31 -7.41 -9.49
CA GLU A 146 -0.92 -7.45 -8.09
C GLU A 146 -2.06 -7.96 -7.19
N ALA A 147 -3.28 -7.48 -7.41
CA ALA A 147 -4.44 -7.93 -6.64
C ALA A 147 -4.77 -9.43 -6.82
N LYS A 148 -4.51 -10.03 -7.98
CA LYS A 148 -4.72 -11.48 -8.21
C LYS A 148 -3.82 -12.35 -7.35
N TYR A 149 -2.58 -11.90 -7.15
CA TYR A 149 -1.55 -12.65 -6.42
C TYR A 149 -1.43 -12.22 -4.96
N THR A 150 -2.20 -11.22 -4.53
CA THR A 150 -2.34 -10.84 -3.12
C THR A 150 -3.29 -11.80 -2.42
N VAL A 151 -2.91 -12.28 -1.23
CA VAL A 151 -3.76 -13.12 -0.40
C VAL A 151 -5.05 -12.35 -0.06
N GLY A 152 -6.19 -12.95 -0.40
CA GLY A 152 -7.50 -12.33 -0.24
C GLY A 152 -8.54 -13.27 0.34
N LEU A 153 -9.76 -12.75 0.44
CA LEU A 153 -10.93 -13.49 0.90
C LEU A 153 -11.85 -13.76 -0.29
N THR A 154 -12.46 -14.93 -0.33
CA THR A 154 -13.49 -15.26 -1.32
C THR A 154 -14.84 -15.30 -0.64
N PHE A 155 -15.87 -14.85 -1.36
CA PHE A 155 -17.24 -14.88 -0.85
C PHE A 155 -18.23 -15.19 -1.97
N ASP A 156 -19.07 -16.20 -1.74
CA ASP A 156 -20.21 -16.54 -2.59
C ASP A 156 -21.46 -15.97 -1.93
N THR A 157 -22.11 -15.00 -2.55
CA THR A 157 -23.29 -14.34 -1.95
C THR A 157 -24.52 -15.23 -1.90
N SER A 158 -24.55 -16.32 -2.68
CA SER A 158 -25.67 -17.26 -2.74
C SER A 158 -25.60 -18.36 -1.68
N LYS A 159 -24.40 -18.73 -1.25
CA LYS A 159 -24.15 -19.87 -0.33
C LYS A 159 -23.39 -19.49 0.93
N GLY A 160 -22.75 -18.33 0.95
CA GLY A 160 -21.82 -17.93 2.00
C GLY A 160 -22.50 -17.60 3.33
N ASN A 161 -21.79 -17.88 4.42
CA ASN A 161 -22.17 -17.44 5.75
C ASN A 161 -21.71 -15.99 5.95
N TRP A 162 -22.68 -15.07 5.96
CA TRP A 162 -22.41 -13.64 6.10
C TRP A 162 -21.74 -13.26 7.41
N SER A 163 -22.10 -13.89 8.54
CA SER A 163 -21.52 -13.54 9.85
C SER A 163 -20.04 -13.93 9.90
N GLU A 164 -19.76 -15.17 9.53
CA GLU A 164 -18.40 -15.72 9.50
C GLU A 164 -17.51 -14.97 8.51
N PHE A 165 -18.06 -14.59 7.37
CA PHE A 165 -17.34 -13.77 6.41
C PHE A 165 -17.03 -12.37 6.96
N LEU A 166 -18.01 -11.69 7.57
CA LEU A 166 -17.79 -10.36 8.14
C LEU A 166 -16.78 -10.36 9.29
N GLU A 167 -16.78 -11.40 10.11
CA GLU A 167 -15.78 -11.63 11.15
C GLU A 167 -14.40 -11.82 10.52
N SER A 168 -14.26 -12.76 9.58
CA SER A 168 -12.99 -13.05 8.88
C SER A 168 -12.43 -11.81 8.16
N ALA A 169 -13.30 -11.04 7.49
CA ALA A 169 -12.91 -9.81 6.81
C ALA A 169 -12.45 -8.73 7.78
N SER A 170 -13.17 -8.57 8.90
CA SER A 170 -12.80 -7.57 9.91
C SER A 170 -11.51 -7.94 10.63
N ASP A 171 -11.28 -9.23 10.90
CA ASP A 171 -10.05 -9.75 11.47
C ASP A 171 -8.85 -9.42 10.57
N ALA A 172 -8.92 -9.78 9.28
CA ALA A 172 -7.87 -9.49 8.31
C ALA A 172 -7.56 -7.98 8.20
N ILE A 173 -8.60 -7.14 8.25
CA ILE A 173 -8.44 -5.67 8.24
C ILE A 173 -7.76 -5.18 9.51
N ILE A 174 -8.17 -5.68 10.68
CA ILE A 174 -7.61 -5.25 11.96
C ILE A 174 -6.16 -5.69 12.11
N GLU A 175 -5.82 -6.91 11.69
CA GLU A 175 -4.45 -7.41 11.69
C GLU A 175 -3.55 -6.52 10.82
N ASN A 176 -3.97 -6.20 9.59
CA ASN A 176 -3.23 -5.29 8.72
C ASN A 176 -3.11 -3.87 9.31
N LEU A 177 -4.14 -3.36 9.99
CA LEU A 177 -4.07 -2.06 10.65
C LEU A 177 -3.03 -2.06 11.79
N ILE A 178 -2.96 -3.14 12.58
CA ILE A 178 -1.99 -3.28 13.68
C ILE A 178 -0.56 -3.31 13.12
N GLU A 179 -0.35 -4.02 12.02
CA GLU A 179 0.97 -4.13 11.40
C GLU A 179 1.43 -2.79 10.80
N VAL A 180 0.55 -2.06 10.08
CA VAL A 180 0.87 -0.70 9.59
C VAL A 180 1.20 0.24 10.74
N ASP A 181 0.46 0.17 11.85
CA ASP A 181 0.73 1.01 13.02
C ASP A 181 2.08 0.65 13.69
N ARG A 182 2.45 -0.64 13.71
CA ARG A 182 3.75 -1.09 14.23
C ARG A 182 4.90 -0.59 13.35
N GLU A 183 4.80 -0.74 12.03
CA GLU A 183 5.78 -0.23 11.07
C GLU A 183 5.96 1.28 11.19
N GLY A 184 4.85 2.03 11.33
CA GLY A 184 4.89 3.47 11.54
C GLY A 184 5.60 3.86 12.84
N LEU A 185 5.36 3.12 13.93
CA LEU A 185 6.04 3.33 15.20
C LEU A 185 7.52 2.96 15.15
N GLU A 186 7.90 1.93 14.39
CA GLU A 186 9.30 1.57 14.16
C GLU A 186 10.02 2.67 13.38
N ILE A 187 9.43 3.20 12.32
CA ILE A 187 9.99 4.34 11.56
C ILE A 187 10.18 5.57 12.46
N ILE A 188 9.25 5.84 13.37
CA ILE A 188 9.35 6.96 14.33
C ILE A 188 10.46 6.70 15.38
N LYS A 189 10.57 5.46 15.87
CA LYS A 189 11.56 5.07 16.90
C LYS A 189 12.98 4.94 16.35
N SER A 190 13.13 4.54 15.10
CA SER A 190 14.38 4.47 14.37
C SER A 190 14.22 5.18 13.03
N PRO A 191 14.33 6.52 13.00
CA PRO A 191 14.37 7.25 11.75
C PRO A 191 15.63 6.80 11.00
N LYS A 192 15.51 5.78 10.14
CA LYS A 192 16.57 5.41 9.22
C LYS A 192 16.95 6.68 8.50
N GLN A 193 18.21 7.11 8.61
CA GLN A 193 18.70 8.35 8.01
C GLN A 193 18.23 8.41 6.57
N ARG A 194 17.28 9.31 6.31
CA ARG A 194 16.66 9.47 5.01
C ARG A 194 17.67 10.18 4.13
N PHE A 195 18.31 9.44 3.22
CA PHE A 195 19.24 10.00 2.25
C PHE A 195 18.44 10.41 1.01
N ASP A 196 18.29 11.71 0.78
CA ASP A 196 17.42 12.20 -0.29
C ASP A 196 18.10 12.26 -1.68
N ALA A 197 19.44 12.17 -1.77
CA ALA A 197 20.14 12.17 -3.06
C ALA A 197 21.58 11.62 -2.98
N PHE A 198 21.96 10.86 -4.01
CA PHE A 198 23.36 10.61 -4.39
C PHE A 198 23.70 11.47 -5.61
N VAL A 199 24.81 12.20 -5.57
CA VAL A 199 25.32 12.97 -6.72
C VAL A 199 26.58 12.30 -7.24
N PHE A 200 26.63 12.08 -8.55
CA PHE A 200 27.78 11.48 -9.23
C PHE A 200 28.54 12.55 -10.00
N THR A 201 29.85 12.65 -9.80
CA THR A 201 30.72 13.52 -10.60
C THR A 201 31.81 12.69 -11.27
N SER A 202 31.94 12.78 -12.60
CA SER A 202 33.00 12.11 -13.35
C SER A 202 34.18 13.06 -13.60
N SER A 203 35.39 12.60 -13.34
CA SER A 203 36.65 13.30 -13.64
C SER A 203 37.20 12.90 -15.02
N ALA A 204 38.13 13.68 -15.57
CA ALA A 204 38.69 13.50 -16.91
C ALA A 204 39.55 12.22 -17.05
N ASP A 205 40.03 11.68 -15.92
CA ASP A 205 40.72 10.40 -15.79
C ASP A 205 39.76 9.20 -15.73
N GLY A 206 38.44 9.42 -15.77
CA GLY A 206 37.43 8.37 -15.73
C GLY A 206 36.96 7.99 -14.32
N THR A 207 37.54 8.58 -13.27
CA THR A 207 37.12 8.30 -11.89
C THR A 207 35.73 8.91 -11.60
N ILE A 208 34.84 8.11 -11.01
CA ILE A 208 33.54 8.58 -10.54
C ILE A 208 33.58 8.74 -9.03
N LYS A 209 33.23 9.94 -8.57
CA LYS A 209 33.01 10.23 -7.16
C LYS A 209 31.52 10.22 -6.85
N VAL A 210 31.18 9.52 -5.78
CA VAL A 210 29.83 9.48 -5.24
C VAL A 210 29.77 10.37 -4.02
N TRP A 211 28.89 11.38 -4.08
CA TRP A 211 28.67 12.32 -3.00
C TRP A 211 27.35 12.01 -2.31
N ARG A 212 27.39 11.90 -0.99
CA ARG A 212 26.21 11.76 -0.13
C ARG A 212 25.88 13.11 0.50
N ARG A 213 24.61 13.52 0.42
CA ARG A 213 24.11 14.69 1.17
C ARG A 213 23.60 14.24 2.54
N GLU A 214 24.23 14.72 3.60
CA GLU A 214 23.70 14.58 4.96
C GLU A 214 22.82 15.79 5.30
N LEU A 215 21.61 15.56 5.79
CA LEU A 215 20.81 16.60 6.42
C LEU A 215 21.27 16.74 7.88
N GLN A 216 22.12 17.73 8.16
CA GLN A 216 22.34 18.15 9.55
C GLN A 216 21.13 18.95 10.03
N ASN A 217 20.44 18.41 11.03
CA ASN A 217 19.40 19.11 11.79
C ASN A 217 20.08 20.12 12.72
N GLN A 218 20.56 21.26 12.20
CA GLN A 218 20.69 22.58 12.84
C GLN A 218 21.62 23.51 12.05
N ALA A 219 21.30 24.81 12.07
CA ALA A 219 21.86 25.84 11.21
C ALA A 219 23.34 26.16 11.49
N LEU A 220 24.23 25.76 10.57
CA LEU A 220 25.51 26.43 10.29
C LEU A 220 25.79 26.34 8.77
N PRO A 221 26.35 27.39 8.13
CA PRO A 221 26.61 27.37 6.70
C PRO A 221 27.96 26.69 6.42
N GLY A 222 27.91 25.45 5.94
CA GLY A 222 29.07 24.70 5.48
C GLY A 222 28.67 23.47 4.66
N SER A 223 29.16 23.39 3.43
CA SER A 223 28.96 22.36 2.38
C SER A 223 28.65 20.93 2.86
N GLY A 224 27.38 20.51 2.72
CA GLY A 224 26.90 19.17 3.12
C GLY A 224 26.98 18.12 2.02
N PHE A 225 28.19 17.81 1.53
CA PHE A 225 28.41 16.61 0.73
C PHE A 225 29.65 15.87 1.22
N VAL A 226 29.49 14.60 1.59
CA VAL A 226 30.58 13.72 2.04
C VAL A 226 30.88 12.73 0.91
N GLU A 227 32.15 12.61 0.52
CA GLU A 227 32.60 11.61 -0.47
C GLU A 227 32.55 10.23 0.17
N THR A 228 31.72 9.32 -0.37
CA THR A 228 31.51 7.99 0.20
C THR A 228 32.23 6.87 -0.54
N GLY A 229 32.95 7.18 -1.62
CA GLY A 229 33.75 6.21 -2.36
C GLY A 229 34.27 6.71 -3.70
N LYS A 230 35.32 6.04 -4.19
CA LYS A 230 35.91 6.21 -5.53
C LYS A 230 35.87 4.87 -6.27
N CYS A 231 35.59 4.91 -7.56
CA CYS A 231 35.66 3.76 -8.44
C CYS A 231 36.46 4.15 -9.69
N ASP A 232 37.52 3.40 -9.98
CA ASP A 232 38.29 3.50 -11.22
C ASP A 232 37.83 2.38 -12.13
N ASP A 233 37.34 2.71 -13.34
CA ASP A 233 37.21 1.69 -14.38
C ASP A 233 37.11 2.29 -15.79
N SER A 234 37.90 1.71 -16.69
CA SER A 234 38.17 2.13 -18.07
C SER A 234 37.14 1.60 -19.10
N VAL A 235 35.87 1.42 -18.72
CA VAL A 235 34.86 0.73 -19.56
C VAL A 235 33.54 1.50 -19.70
N SER A 236 32.92 1.43 -20.89
CA SER A 236 31.76 2.16 -21.40
C SER A 236 30.61 2.50 -20.41
N ARG A 237 30.12 3.74 -20.50
CA ARG A 237 29.15 4.43 -19.62
C ARG A 237 27.88 3.66 -19.22
N LYS A 238 27.43 2.68 -20.01
CA LYS A 238 26.22 1.89 -19.69
C LYS A 238 26.47 0.75 -18.69
N GLN A 239 27.66 0.15 -18.70
CA GLN A 239 28.02 -0.90 -17.73
C GLN A 239 28.41 -0.31 -16.37
N ILE A 240 28.94 0.92 -16.37
CA ILE A 240 29.28 1.68 -15.16
C ILE A 240 28.07 1.84 -14.23
N VAL A 241 26.92 2.31 -14.75
CA VAL A 241 25.73 2.57 -13.91
C VAL A 241 25.20 1.28 -13.29
N SER A 242 25.19 0.18 -14.05
CA SER A 242 24.70 -1.11 -13.55
C SER A 242 25.61 -1.71 -12.48
N ARG A 243 26.94 -1.71 -12.69
CA ARG A 243 27.88 -2.21 -11.68
C ARG A 243 27.95 -1.32 -10.45
N CYS A 244 27.95 0.01 -10.60
CA CYS A 244 27.93 0.92 -9.46
C CYS A 244 26.63 0.78 -8.64
N ILE A 245 25.47 0.63 -9.27
CA ILE A 245 24.20 0.39 -8.55
C ILE A 245 24.27 -0.92 -7.75
N MET A 246 24.77 -1.99 -8.35
CA MET A 246 24.89 -3.29 -7.67
C MET A 246 25.90 -3.26 -6.51
N GLN A 247 27.03 -2.55 -6.68
CA GLN A 247 28.01 -2.37 -5.60
C GLN A 247 27.49 -1.47 -4.48
N ILE A 248 26.70 -0.43 -4.82
CA ILE A 248 26.03 0.45 -3.85
C ILE A 248 24.96 -0.32 -3.07
N LEU A 249 24.19 -1.21 -3.70
CA LEU A 249 23.24 -2.08 -3.00
C LEU A 249 23.97 -3.05 -2.06
N ARG A 250 25.13 -3.56 -2.45
CA ARG A 250 25.95 -4.46 -1.62
C ARG A 250 26.54 -3.74 -0.40
N CYS A 251 27.13 -2.55 -0.59
CA CYS A 251 27.60 -1.72 0.51
C CYS A 251 26.45 -1.19 1.39
N ALA A 252 25.27 -0.93 0.82
CA ALA A 252 24.08 -0.61 1.60
C ALA A 252 23.63 -1.80 2.46
N GLY A 253 23.74 -3.03 1.97
CA GLY A 253 23.50 -4.26 2.75
C GLY A 253 24.48 -4.44 3.91
N GLU A 254 25.78 -4.20 3.67
CA GLU A 254 26.83 -4.29 4.71
C GLU A 254 26.72 -3.19 5.78
N ILE A 255 26.29 -1.98 5.41
CA ILE A 255 26.11 -0.85 6.35
C ILE A 255 24.78 -0.96 7.14
N LEU A 256 23.79 -1.71 6.63
CA LEU A 256 22.49 -1.92 7.29
C LEU A 256 22.46 -3.10 8.26
N GLY A 257 23.58 -3.81 8.48
CA GLY A 257 23.69 -4.82 9.54
C GLY A 257 22.74 -6.01 9.38
N MET A 258 22.46 -6.44 8.15
CA MET A 258 21.78 -7.73 7.91
C MET A 258 22.83 -8.85 8.00
N GLN A 259 23.01 -9.43 9.18
CA GLN A 259 23.60 -10.76 9.28
C GLN A 259 22.55 -11.77 8.80
N GLU A 260 22.80 -12.42 7.67
CA GLU A 260 22.16 -13.70 7.35
C GLU A 260 22.68 -14.74 8.34
N GLU A 261 21.86 -15.17 9.31
CA GLU A 261 22.08 -16.44 9.99
C GLU A 261 21.66 -17.56 9.02
N VAL A 262 22.66 -18.29 8.54
CA VAL A 262 22.50 -19.51 7.74
C VAL A 262 22.73 -20.68 8.68
N GLU A 263 21.72 -21.55 8.84
CA GLU A 263 21.89 -22.96 9.18
C GLU A 263 21.41 -23.82 8.00
#